data_AF-G8S104-F1
#
_entry.id   AF-G8S104-F1
#
_cell.length_a   1.000
_cell.length_b   1.000
_cell.length_c   1.000
_cell.angle_alpha   90.00
_cell.angle_beta   90.00
_cell.angle_gamma   90.00
#
_symmetry.space_group_name_H-M   'P 1'
#
loop_
_entity.id
_entity.type
_entity.pdbx_description
1 polymer ?
#
loop_
_entity_poly.entity_id
_entity_poly.type
_entity_poly.pdbx_seq_one_letter_code
_entity_poly.pdbx_strand_id
1 'polypeptide(L)'
;MFVVTASDLHERPSGDLIKIWFKFVPREGWLPYDTEGLWATQLGEDTARVANVAFLQNGIAQGDVVRFQTNEDGFRWATDRVEASGHCVIRILPVPSGPLGRSASAVQAAFARFGLGGEVFSAELPFVAFDVPADADFGEIQQVLADGESQGWWHFEVGCGTDRWWSSAAS
;
A
#
# COMPACT_ATOMS: atom_id res chain seq x y z
N MET A 1 -1.43 21.73 -16.04
CA MET A 1 -0.06 21.34 -16.39
C MET A 1 0.36 20.28 -15.39
N PHE A 2 0.24 19.00 -15.75
CA PHE A 2 0.59 17.89 -14.86
C PHE A 2 2.12 17.71 -14.89
N VAL A 3 2.76 17.77 -13.72
CA VAL A 3 4.16 17.41 -13.57
C VAL A 3 4.18 16.06 -12.85
N VAL A 4 4.33 14.97 -13.63
CA VAL A 4 4.65 13.63 -13.10
C VAL A 4 6.16 13.45 -13.20
N THR A 5 6.87 13.33 -12.07
CA THR A 5 8.27 12.80 -11.93
C THR A 5 8.59 12.63 -10.43
N ALA A 6 9.35 11.65 -9.92
CA ALA A 6 10.30 10.71 -10.53
C ALA A 6 9.63 9.38 -10.92
N SER A 7 9.41 9.23 -12.23
CA SER A 7 8.98 8.02 -12.96
C SER A 7 8.04 7.06 -12.21
N ASP A 8 6.73 7.31 -12.30
CA ASP A 8 5.66 6.31 -12.16
C ASP A 8 5.63 5.44 -10.89
N LEU A 9 6.18 5.92 -9.76
CA LEU A 9 6.16 5.39 -8.36
C LEU A 9 6.56 3.93 -8.12
N HIS A 10 6.56 3.07 -9.13
CA HIS A 10 6.98 1.68 -9.13
C HIS A 10 7.58 1.38 -10.49
N GLU A 11 8.79 0.83 -10.52
CA GLU A 11 9.38 0.32 -11.75
C GLU A 11 8.40 -0.66 -12.42
N ARG A 12 8.22 -0.56 -13.75
CA ARG A 12 7.29 -1.43 -14.47
C ARG A 12 7.77 -2.88 -14.33
N PRO A 13 6.98 -3.78 -13.71
CA PRO A 13 7.35 -5.19 -13.66
C PRO A 13 7.34 -5.78 -15.07
N SER A 14 8.14 -6.83 -15.32
CA SER A 14 8.15 -7.52 -16.61
C SER A 14 6.78 -8.14 -16.92
N GLY A 15 6.21 -7.81 -18.09
CA GLY A 15 4.93 -8.35 -18.56
C GLY A 15 3.93 -7.29 -19.06
N ASP A 16 2.72 -7.77 -19.38
CA ASP A 16 1.60 -6.99 -19.91
C ASP A 16 0.77 -6.34 -18.78
N LEU A 17 1.45 -5.65 -17.86
CA LEU A 17 0.80 -4.87 -16.82
C LEU A 17 0.35 -3.51 -17.37
N ILE A 18 -0.84 -3.11 -16.96
CA ILE A 18 -1.40 -1.78 -17.20
C ILE A 18 -1.33 -0.95 -15.92
N LYS A 19 -1.23 0.36 -16.07
CA LYS A 19 -1.32 1.30 -14.95
C LYS A 19 -2.78 1.68 -14.72
N ILE A 20 -3.26 1.54 -13.48
CA ILE A 20 -4.56 2.03 -13.02
C ILE A 20 -4.32 3.17 -12.05
N TRP A 21 -4.91 4.33 -12.36
CA TRP A 21 -4.79 5.54 -11.56
C TRP A 21 -5.95 5.67 -10.59
N PHE A 22 -5.62 6.00 -9.35
CA PHE A 22 -6.56 6.32 -8.30
C PHE A 22 -6.45 7.80 -7.99
N LYS A 23 -7.58 8.43 -7.67
CA LYS A 23 -7.66 9.82 -7.25
C LYS A 23 -8.26 9.91 -5.87
N PHE A 24 -7.65 10.70 -5.00
CA PHE A 24 -8.06 10.89 -3.62
C PHE A 24 -7.82 12.33 -3.18
N VAL A 25 -8.38 12.69 -2.03
CA VAL A 25 -8.17 14.01 -1.42
C VAL A 25 -6.87 13.98 -0.63
N PRO A 26 -5.90 14.86 -0.90
CA PRO A 26 -4.69 14.98 -0.09
C PRO A 26 -5.04 15.23 1.38
N ARG A 27 -4.28 14.60 2.27
CA ARG A 27 -4.42 14.79 3.72
C ARG A 27 -3.57 15.97 4.17
N GLU A 28 -4.13 16.83 5.01
CA GLU A 28 -3.36 17.92 5.64
C GLU A 28 -2.20 17.34 6.47
N GLY A 29 -1.02 17.94 6.34
CA GLY A 29 0.19 17.48 7.06
C GLY A 29 0.79 16.17 6.55
N TRP A 30 0.33 15.66 5.41
CA TRP A 30 0.85 14.43 4.79
C TRP A 30 1.55 14.70 3.46
N LEU A 31 1.82 13.64 2.68
CA LEU A 31 2.37 13.76 1.33
C LEU A 31 1.41 14.55 0.42
N PRO A 32 1.92 15.45 -0.45
CA PRO A 32 1.10 16.41 -1.20
C PRO A 32 0.43 15.79 -2.45
N TYR A 33 0.36 14.46 -2.53
CA TYR A 33 -0.19 13.76 -3.68
C TYR A 33 -1.70 13.64 -3.58
N ASP A 34 -2.38 13.75 -4.73
CA ASP A 34 -3.82 13.55 -4.90
C ASP A 34 -4.14 12.32 -5.77
N THR A 35 -3.10 11.62 -6.23
CA THR A 35 -3.18 10.49 -7.14
C THR A 35 -2.12 9.45 -6.85
N GLU A 36 -2.43 8.19 -7.17
CA GLU A 36 -1.50 7.08 -7.12
C GLU A 36 -1.76 6.16 -8.31
N GLY A 37 -0.68 5.69 -8.96
CA GLY A 37 -0.77 4.72 -10.06
C GLY A 37 -0.32 3.34 -9.59
N LEU A 38 -1.22 2.37 -9.59
CA LEU A 38 -0.93 0.96 -9.29
C LEU A 38 -0.80 0.15 -10.58
N TRP A 39 0.10 -0.83 -10.56
CA TRP A 39 0.21 -1.82 -11.63
C TRP A 39 -0.92 -2.85 -11.47
N ALA A 40 -1.46 -3.31 -12.60
CA ALA A 40 -2.54 -4.27 -12.62
C ALA A 40 -2.50 -5.17 -13.85
N THR A 41 -3.00 -6.40 -13.72
CA THR A 41 -3.27 -7.29 -14.85
C THR A 41 -4.68 -7.03 -15.35
N GLN A 42 -4.84 -6.67 -16.63
CA GLN A 42 -6.17 -6.48 -17.22
C GLN A 42 -6.92 -7.82 -17.28
N LEU A 43 -8.15 -7.85 -16.78
CA LEU A 43 -9.01 -9.05 -16.77
C LEU A 43 -10.13 -8.99 -17.81
N GLY A 44 -10.54 -7.78 -18.19
CA GLY A 44 -11.64 -7.54 -19.12
C GLY A 44 -11.54 -6.14 -19.73
N GLU A 45 -12.61 -5.71 -20.40
CA GLU A 45 -12.65 -4.39 -21.04
C GLU A 45 -12.42 -3.26 -20.05
N ASP A 46 -13.05 -3.34 -18.86
CA ASP A 46 -13.06 -2.30 -17.84
C ASP A 46 -12.68 -2.79 -16.44
N THR A 47 -12.13 -4.00 -16.32
CA THR A 47 -11.69 -4.57 -15.03
C THR A 47 -10.22 -5.00 -15.05
N ALA A 48 -9.53 -4.78 -13.94
CA ALA A 48 -8.14 -5.20 -13.75
C ALA A 48 -7.88 -5.66 -12.31
N ARG A 49 -6.93 -6.59 -12.13
CA ARG A 49 -6.47 -7.05 -10.82
C ARG A 49 -5.22 -6.31 -10.41
N VAL A 50 -5.25 -5.64 -9.26
CA VAL A 50 -4.12 -4.90 -8.68
C VAL A 50 -2.96 -5.87 -8.38
N ALA A 51 -1.74 -5.49 -8.77
CA ALA A 51 -0.57 -6.36 -8.76
C ALA A 51 0.54 -5.92 -7.80
N ASN A 52 0.40 -4.76 -7.14
CA ASN A 52 1.37 -4.25 -6.19
C ASN A 52 0.68 -3.48 -5.04
N VAL A 53 1.42 -3.12 -4.00
CA VAL A 53 0.85 -2.54 -2.77
C VAL A 53 0.60 -1.03 -2.92
N ALA A 54 -0.47 -0.53 -2.30
CA ALA A 54 -0.83 0.89 -2.33
C ALA A 54 -0.15 1.68 -1.19
N PHE A 55 0.61 2.71 -1.52
CA PHE A 55 1.21 3.64 -0.55
C PHE A 55 0.27 4.74 -0.08
N LEU A 56 -0.67 5.17 -0.91
CA LEU A 56 -1.47 6.38 -0.66
C LEU A 56 -2.97 6.10 -0.72
N GLN A 57 -3.41 5.31 -1.69
CA GLN A 57 -4.81 4.95 -1.91
C GLN A 57 -5.31 4.06 -0.77
N ASN A 58 -6.35 4.51 -0.06
CA ASN A 58 -6.98 3.70 0.98
C ASN A 58 -8.02 2.73 0.40
N GLY A 59 -8.25 1.63 1.11
CA GLY A 59 -9.31 0.67 0.79
C GLY A 59 -9.03 -0.22 -0.42
N ILE A 60 -7.81 -0.20 -0.96
CA ILE A 60 -7.37 -1.07 -2.07
C ILE A 60 -6.16 -1.87 -1.60
N ALA A 61 -6.20 -3.18 -1.78
CA ALA A 61 -5.10 -4.10 -1.52
C ALA A 61 -4.62 -4.77 -2.80
N GLN A 62 -3.42 -5.36 -2.75
CA GLN A 62 -2.94 -6.22 -3.83
C GLN A 62 -3.92 -7.38 -4.04
N GLY A 63 -4.13 -7.77 -5.29
CA GLY A 63 -5.08 -8.79 -5.69
C GLY A 63 -6.53 -8.33 -5.80
N ASP A 64 -6.90 -7.15 -5.29
CA ASP A 64 -8.24 -6.58 -5.49
C ASP A 64 -8.54 -6.45 -6.98
N VAL A 65 -9.78 -6.73 -7.37
CA VAL A 65 -10.26 -6.43 -8.72
C VAL A 65 -10.97 -5.09 -8.68
N VAL A 66 -10.55 -4.19 -9.59
CA VAL A 66 -11.09 -2.85 -9.72
C VAL A 66 -11.71 -2.65 -11.09
N ARG A 67 -12.76 -1.82 -11.15
CA ARG A 67 -13.30 -1.27 -12.39
C ARG A 67 -12.59 0.03 -12.72
N PHE A 68 -12.30 0.27 -14.00
CA PHE A 68 -11.71 1.52 -14.46
C PHE A 68 -12.44 2.10 -15.67
N GLN A 69 -12.29 3.40 -15.88
CA GLN A 69 -12.68 4.09 -17.11
C GLN A 69 -11.44 4.68 -17.80
N THR A 70 -11.39 4.56 -19.12
CA THR A 70 -10.34 5.20 -19.93
C THR A 70 -10.81 6.59 -20.34
N ASN A 71 -10.03 7.63 -20.00
CA ASN A 71 -10.32 9.00 -20.43
C ASN A 71 -9.78 9.28 -21.84
N GLU A 72 -10.04 10.48 -22.36
CA GLU A 72 -9.61 10.91 -23.70
C GLU A 72 -8.08 10.90 -23.88
N ASP A 73 -7.32 11.07 -22.79
CA ASP A 73 -5.86 11.03 -22.77
C ASP A 73 -5.30 9.59 -22.67
N GLY A 74 -6.16 8.58 -22.59
CA GLY A 74 -5.78 7.16 -22.49
C GLY A 74 -5.45 6.68 -21.07
N PHE A 75 -5.60 7.52 -20.05
CA PHE A 75 -5.44 7.12 -18.65
C PHE A 75 -6.61 6.27 -18.17
N ARG A 76 -6.30 5.20 -17.46
CA ARG A 76 -7.29 4.30 -16.85
C ARG A 76 -7.49 4.71 -15.39
N TRP A 77 -8.63 5.31 -15.08
CA TRP A 77 -8.98 5.76 -13.75
C TRP A 77 -9.88 4.74 -13.06
N ALA A 78 -9.47 4.27 -11.89
CA ALA A 78 -10.30 3.41 -11.05
C ALA A 78 -11.59 4.14 -10.67
N THR A 79 -12.69 3.40 -10.69
CA THR A 79 -14.03 3.89 -10.35
C THR A 79 -14.58 3.17 -9.13
N ASP A 80 -14.40 1.84 -9.06
CA ASP A 80 -14.89 1.01 -7.97
C ASP A 80 -13.96 -0.17 -7.70
N ARG A 81 -13.97 -0.68 -6.47
CA ARG A 81 -13.50 -2.04 -6.17
C ARG A 81 -14.66 -3.01 -6.37
N VAL A 82 -14.49 -3.97 -7.28
CA VAL A 82 -15.54 -4.95 -7.63
C VAL A 82 -15.37 -6.28 -6.90
N GLU A 83 -14.15 -6.63 -6.50
CA GLU A 83 -13.85 -7.83 -5.72
C GLU A 83 -12.68 -7.55 -4.77
N ALA A 84 -12.82 -7.96 -3.50
CA ALA A 84 -11.76 -7.84 -2.51
C ALA A 84 -10.94 -9.13 -2.44
N SER A 85 -9.61 -9.03 -2.42
CA SER A 85 -8.70 -10.18 -2.28
C SER A 85 -8.64 -10.76 -0.87
N GLY A 86 -9.19 -10.03 0.10
CA GLY A 86 -9.03 -10.32 1.53
C GLY A 86 -7.67 -9.92 2.09
N HIS A 87 -6.75 -9.42 1.25
CA HIS A 87 -5.47 -8.89 1.71
C HIS A 87 -5.69 -7.56 2.44
N CYS A 88 -4.76 -7.24 3.34
CA CYS A 88 -4.71 -5.96 4.04
C CYS A 88 -3.44 -5.20 3.63
N VAL A 89 -3.46 -3.90 3.86
CA VAL A 89 -2.29 -3.03 3.64
C VAL A 89 -1.98 -2.33 4.95
N ILE A 90 -0.74 -2.50 5.43
CA ILE A 90 -0.18 -1.72 6.52
C ILE A 90 0.95 -0.87 5.99
N ARG A 91 1.07 0.36 6.49
CA ARG A 91 2.11 1.29 6.06
C ARG A 91 2.83 1.83 7.28
N ILE A 92 4.15 1.87 7.23
CA ILE A 92 5.00 2.13 8.38
C ILE A 92 6.05 3.17 8.00
N LEU A 93 6.14 4.23 8.79
CA LEU A 93 7.16 5.26 8.66
C LEU A 93 8.04 5.24 9.91
N PRO A 94 9.33 4.85 9.82
CA PRO A 94 10.20 4.84 10.97
C PRO A 94 10.46 6.25 11.47
N VAL A 95 10.49 6.43 12.79
CA VAL A 95 10.74 7.72 13.43
C VAL A 95 12.22 8.08 13.25
N PRO A 96 12.57 9.20 12.60
CA PRO A 96 13.97 9.49 12.27
C PRO A 96 14.91 9.59 13.48
N SER A 97 14.41 10.07 14.61
CA SER A 97 15.14 10.18 15.88
C SER A 97 14.92 8.98 16.81
N GLY A 98 14.19 7.96 16.37
CA GLY A 98 13.88 6.76 17.13
C GLY A 98 15.01 5.71 17.07
N PRO A 99 14.87 4.61 17.83
CA PRO A 99 15.90 3.56 17.92
C PRO A 99 16.31 2.92 16.59
N LEU A 100 15.42 2.89 15.60
CA LEU A 100 15.67 2.30 14.28
C LEU A 100 16.17 3.33 13.24
N GLY A 101 16.18 4.62 13.58
CA GLY A 101 16.52 5.70 12.65
C GLY A 101 15.68 5.69 11.37
N ARG A 102 16.23 6.18 10.25
CA ARG A 102 15.56 6.20 8.94
C ARG A 102 15.69 4.86 8.18
N SER A 103 15.54 3.72 8.85
CA SER A 103 15.87 2.41 8.27
C SER A 103 14.64 1.61 7.84
N ALA A 104 14.34 1.62 6.54
CA ALA A 104 13.31 0.75 5.96
C ALA A 104 13.66 -0.74 6.13
N SER A 105 14.94 -1.10 6.05
CA SER A 105 15.38 -2.49 6.23
C SER A 105 15.20 -2.97 7.67
N ALA A 106 15.34 -2.10 8.67
CA ALA A 106 15.05 -2.44 10.06
C ALA A 106 13.54 -2.69 10.27
N VAL A 107 12.68 -1.89 9.63
CA VAL A 107 11.23 -2.13 9.61
C VAL A 107 10.95 -3.49 8.96
N GLN A 108 11.50 -3.78 7.78
CA GLN A 108 11.33 -5.08 7.12
C GLN A 108 11.82 -6.25 7.98
N ALA A 109 12.95 -6.10 8.67
CA ALA A 109 13.48 -7.12 9.56
C ALA A 109 12.52 -7.44 10.73
N ALA A 110 11.81 -6.44 11.27
CA ALA A 110 10.83 -6.66 12.34
C ALA A 110 9.63 -7.52 11.90
N PHE A 111 9.29 -7.51 10.61
CA PHE A 111 8.20 -8.30 10.03
C PHE A 111 8.65 -9.55 9.27
N ALA A 112 9.97 -9.81 9.18
CA ALA A 112 10.52 -10.87 8.34
C ALA A 112 9.96 -12.27 8.65
N ARG A 113 9.62 -12.54 9.92
CA ARG A 113 9.05 -13.83 10.35
C ARG A 113 7.69 -14.16 9.71
N PHE A 114 6.96 -13.14 9.27
CA PHE A 114 5.65 -13.30 8.64
C PHE A 114 5.74 -13.52 7.12
N GLY A 115 6.92 -13.33 6.52
CA GLY A 115 7.10 -13.53 5.07
C GLY A 115 6.28 -12.58 4.20
N LEU A 116 5.98 -11.38 4.68
CA LEU A 116 5.15 -10.40 3.96
C LEU A 116 5.86 -9.87 2.72
N GLY A 117 5.09 -9.65 1.65
CA GLY A 117 5.50 -8.81 0.53
C GLY A 117 5.40 -7.33 0.92
N GLY A 118 6.09 -6.46 0.17
CA GLY A 118 6.00 -5.04 0.41
C GLY A 118 6.98 -4.23 -0.42
N GLU A 119 6.79 -2.91 -0.40
CA GLU A 119 7.54 -1.94 -1.18
C GLU A 119 8.01 -0.79 -0.26
N VAL A 120 9.08 -0.11 -0.65
CA VAL A 120 9.60 1.09 0.04
C VAL A 120 9.46 2.29 -0.88
N PHE A 121 8.89 3.38 -0.37
CA PHE A 121 8.54 4.55 -1.17
C PHE A 121 9.78 5.21 -1.82
N SER A 122 10.79 5.55 -1.02
CA SER A 122 12.11 5.98 -1.52
C SER A 122 13.20 5.82 -0.45
N ALA A 123 14.46 6.05 -0.81
CA ALA A 123 15.56 6.07 0.15
C ALA A 123 15.47 7.29 1.11
N GLU A 124 14.99 8.42 0.60
CA GLU A 124 14.84 9.68 1.35
C GLU A 124 13.63 9.64 2.28
N LEU A 125 12.55 8.96 1.87
CA LEU A 125 11.36 8.72 2.68
C LEU A 125 11.17 7.20 2.84
N PRO A 126 11.71 6.59 3.92
CA PRO A 126 11.69 5.14 4.14
C PRO A 126 10.31 4.65 4.60
N PHE A 127 9.26 5.11 3.94
CA PHE A 127 7.88 4.70 4.15
C PHE A 127 7.68 3.33 3.51
N VAL A 128 7.36 2.33 4.33
CA VAL A 128 7.26 0.92 3.91
C VAL A 128 5.78 0.55 3.88
N ALA A 129 5.30 0.03 2.75
CA ALA A 129 3.97 -0.56 2.63
C ALA A 129 4.09 -2.08 2.54
N PHE A 130 3.39 -2.81 3.39
CA PHE A 130 3.32 -4.26 3.33
C PHE A 130 1.98 -4.71 2.77
N ASP A 131 2.04 -5.73 1.92
CA ASP A 131 0.90 -6.55 1.55
C ASP A 131 0.76 -7.68 2.58
N VAL A 132 -0.38 -7.73 3.25
CA VAL A 132 -0.67 -8.70 4.30
C VAL A 132 -1.69 -9.71 3.77
N PRO A 133 -1.29 -10.97 3.48
CA PRO A 133 -2.19 -12.00 2.96
C PRO A 133 -3.37 -12.30 3.88
N ALA A 134 -4.50 -12.72 3.30
CA ALA A 134 -5.75 -12.96 4.01
C ALA A 134 -5.66 -14.06 5.10
N ASP A 135 -4.68 -14.94 5.01
CA ASP A 135 -4.40 -16.05 5.92
C ASP A 135 -3.31 -15.76 6.96
N ALA A 136 -2.69 -14.57 6.92
CA ALA A 136 -1.66 -14.17 7.87
C ALA A 136 -2.19 -14.04 9.31
N ASP A 137 -1.27 -14.09 10.28
CA ASP A 137 -1.58 -13.90 11.69
C ASP A 137 -1.74 -12.41 12.03
N PHE A 138 -2.95 -11.90 11.85
CA PHE A 138 -3.26 -10.49 12.09
C PHE A 138 -3.03 -10.08 13.55
N GLY A 139 -3.27 -10.97 14.51
CA GLY A 139 -3.08 -10.67 15.93
C GLY A 139 -1.62 -10.40 16.24
N GLU A 140 -0.73 -11.30 15.82
CA GLU A 140 0.71 -11.11 16.02
C GLU A 140 1.28 -9.91 15.25
N ILE A 141 0.78 -9.64 14.03
CA ILE A 141 1.18 -8.47 13.24
C ILE A 141 0.76 -7.17 13.94
N GLN A 142 -0.48 -7.10 14.43
CA GLN A 142 -0.99 -5.96 15.18
C GLN A 142 -0.20 -5.73 16.48
N GLN A 143 0.20 -6.79 17.17
CA GLN A 143 1.04 -6.69 18.36
C GLN A 143 2.40 -6.07 18.04
N VAL A 144 3.06 -6.53 16.96
CA VAL A 144 4.35 -5.97 16.54
C VAL A 144 4.22 -4.48 16.19
N LEU A 145 3.15 -4.10 15.47
CA LEU A 145 2.86 -2.71 15.14
C LEU A 145 2.73 -1.82 16.38
N ALA A 146 1.92 -2.26 17.34
CA ALA A 146 1.68 -1.55 18.60
C ALA A 146 2.94 -1.45 19.46
N ASP A 147 3.69 -2.55 19.59
CA ASP A 147 4.93 -2.59 20.34
C ASP A 147 5.97 -1.64 19.76
N GLY A 148 6.15 -1.61 18.43
CA GLY A 148 7.09 -0.70 17.80
C GLY A 148 6.67 0.77 17.89
N GLU A 149 5.38 1.08 17.78
CA GLU A 149 4.88 2.44 17.99
C GLU A 149 5.11 2.90 19.44
N SER A 150 4.77 2.07 20.43
CA SER A 150 4.96 2.39 21.84
C SER A 150 6.43 2.58 22.24
N GLN A 151 7.35 1.90 21.55
CA GLN A 151 8.80 2.05 21.73
C GLN A 151 9.40 3.21 20.91
N GLY A 152 8.57 3.96 20.17
CA GLY A 152 9.01 5.08 19.35
C GLY A 152 9.82 4.68 18.13
N TRP A 153 9.65 3.44 17.64
CA TRP A 153 10.37 2.94 16.45
C TRP A 153 9.77 3.51 15.16
N TRP A 154 8.45 3.62 15.08
CA TRP A 154 7.72 4.06 13.89
C TRP A 154 6.35 4.64 14.23
N HIS A 155 5.76 5.31 13.24
CA HIS A 155 4.32 5.47 13.10
C HIS A 155 3.79 4.46 12.10
N PHE A 156 2.54 4.05 12.24
CA PHE A 156 1.90 3.18 11.25
C PHE A 156 0.46 3.59 10.96
N GLU A 157 -0.02 3.14 9.81
CA GLU A 157 -1.43 3.19 9.44
C GLU A 157 -1.87 1.92 8.72
N VAL A 158 -3.17 1.66 8.74
CA VAL A 158 -3.79 0.58 7.96
C VAL A 158 -4.43 1.20 6.74
N GLY A 159 -3.81 1.02 5.57
CA GLY A 159 -4.30 1.54 4.30
C GLY A 159 -5.52 0.77 3.78
N CYS A 160 -5.60 -0.53 4.07
CA CYS A 160 -6.75 -1.38 3.75
C CYS A 160 -6.87 -2.46 4.83
N GLY A 161 -8.02 -2.56 5.49
CA GLY A 161 -8.27 -3.56 6.53
C GLY A 161 -9.59 -4.30 6.28
N THR A 162 -9.60 -5.60 6.55
CA THR A 162 -10.80 -6.43 6.49
C THR A 162 -11.51 -6.51 7.85
N ASP A 163 -12.75 -7.00 7.88
CA ASP A 163 -13.45 -7.25 9.16
C ASP A 163 -12.65 -8.17 10.08
N ARG A 164 -11.95 -9.18 9.52
CA ARG A 164 -11.06 -10.07 10.27
C ARG A 164 -9.89 -9.31 10.88
N TRP A 165 -9.30 -8.36 10.15
CA TRP A 165 -8.25 -7.50 10.68
C TRP A 165 -8.76 -6.60 11.83
N TRP A 166 -9.94 -6.04 11.71
CA TRP A 166 -10.48 -5.18 12.77
C TRP A 166 -10.98 -5.96 13.98
N SER A 167 -11.36 -7.23 13.78
CA SER A 167 -11.81 -8.13 14.83
C SER A 167 -10.68 -8.95 15.46
N SER A 168 -9.45 -8.88 14.95
CA SER A 168 -8.30 -9.59 15.52
C SER A 168 -7.70 -8.90 16.75
N ALA A 169 -8.16 -7.69 17.08
CA ALA A 169 -7.72 -6.98 18.27
C ALA A 169 -8.33 -7.61 19.54
N ALA A 170 -7.44 -8.02 20.45
CA ALA A 170 -7.66 -8.47 21.83
C ALA A 170 -8.37 -9.83 22.01
N SER A 171 -7.56 -10.88 22.16
CA SER A 171 -7.81 -11.98 23.13
C SER A 171 -6.71 -11.96 24.18
#